data_AF-A0A0P7M8K7-F1
#
_entry.id   AF-A0A0P7M8K7-F1
#
_cell.length_a   1.000
_cell.length_b   1.000
_cell.length_c   1.000
_cell.angle_alpha   90.00
_cell.angle_beta   90.00
_cell.angle_gamma   90.00
#
_symmetry.space_group_name_H-M   'P 1'
#
loop_
_entity.id
_entity.type
_entity.pdbx_description
1 polymer ?
#
loop_
_entity_poly.entity_id
_entity_poly.type
_entity_poly.pdbx_seq_one_letter_code
_entity_poly.pdbx_strand_id
1 'polypeptide(L)'
;MNELNSELEVVIEKMRSFIEEIQEQDPEFYAVYPMVFHDQIENDISRFMDSHWRLPDEYIYFLKRYVVEGITWRTGAYINLQILGARDLVRGQEGYHYNPVTEEVILDWPPHYLVIATDEGDPYCIDLSREDTAIFTAYHGTGSWDFTMAYDNLVAFLQSVLVPSSLEEEQPEDHSYDYYEMYITGDGKDKLKTILLLKKIFSCDYTQARILLEQTPLLIFRGAETGALKLEQVLKGISAGYQIKKISLAEFLK
;
A
#
# COMPACT_ATOMS: atom_id res chain seq x y z
N MET A 1 27.18 -11.96 -9.82
CA MET A 1 25.90 -11.37 -9.38
C MET A 1 25.07 -11.22 -10.63
N ASN A 2 23.86 -11.80 -10.70
CA ASN A 2 23.03 -11.71 -11.91
C ASN A 2 22.43 -10.29 -12.02
N GLU A 3 22.06 -9.85 -13.22
CA GLU A 3 21.54 -8.49 -13.52
C GLU A 3 20.31 -8.13 -12.66
N LEU A 4 19.43 -9.11 -12.44
CA LEU A 4 18.25 -8.99 -11.57
C LEU A 4 18.63 -8.70 -10.09
N ASN A 5 19.72 -9.29 -9.61
CA ASN A 5 20.19 -9.04 -8.24
C ASN A 5 20.79 -7.63 -8.09
N SER A 6 21.36 -7.07 -9.17
CA SER A 6 21.87 -5.70 -9.14
C SER A 6 20.76 -4.65 -9.16
N GLU A 7 19.66 -4.87 -9.89
CA GLU A 7 18.51 -3.97 -9.85
C GLU A 7 17.84 -3.97 -8.47
N LEU A 8 17.66 -5.16 -7.90
CA LEU A 8 17.13 -5.31 -6.56
C LEU A 8 18.03 -4.63 -5.51
N GLU A 9 19.37 -4.74 -5.63
CA GLU A 9 20.31 -4.02 -4.76
C GLU A 9 20.18 -2.50 -4.89
N VAL A 10 20.03 -1.96 -6.10
CA VAL A 10 19.86 -0.52 -6.32
C VAL A 10 18.58 -0.02 -5.64
N VAL A 11 17.48 -0.75 -5.78
CA VAL A 11 16.20 -0.42 -5.12
C VAL A 11 16.34 -0.49 -3.60
N ILE A 12 17.02 -1.52 -3.11
CA ILE A 12 17.33 -1.73 -1.70
C ILE A 12 18.15 -0.58 -1.12
N GLU A 13 19.20 -0.14 -1.80
CA GLU A 13 20.05 0.94 -1.29
C GLU A 13 19.34 2.30 -1.36
N LYS A 14 18.58 2.57 -2.43
CA LYS A 14 17.72 3.76 -2.49
C LYS A 14 16.73 3.82 -1.33
N MET A 15 16.09 2.70 -1.04
CA MET A 15 15.17 2.58 0.09
C MET A 15 15.90 2.82 1.43
N ARG A 16 17.07 2.20 1.64
CA ARG A 16 17.84 2.37 2.88
C ARG A 16 18.18 3.83 3.13
N SER A 17 18.75 4.50 2.12
CA SER A 17 19.09 5.92 2.22
C SER A 17 17.87 6.79 2.49
N PHE A 18 16.74 6.48 1.85
CA PHE A 18 15.51 7.22 2.07
C PHE A 18 14.94 7.02 3.48
N ILE A 19 15.02 5.79 4.02
CA ILE A 19 14.53 5.51 5.38
C ILE A 19 15.44 6.11 6.45
N GLU A 20 16.75 6.09 6.24
CA GLU A 20 17.68 6.82 7.10
C GLU A 20 17.31 8.32 7.11
N GLU A 21 17.05 8.90 5.93
CA GLU A 21 16.67 10.31 5.80
C GLU A 21 15.37 10.64 6.54
N ILE A 22 14.29 9.86 6.36
CA ILE A 22 13.02 10.15 7.04
C ILE A 22 13.08 9.90 8.54
N GLN A 23 13.83 8.89 9.00
CA GLN A 23 14.06 8.64 10.43
C GLN A 23 14.86 9.77 11.10
N GLU A 24 15.80 10.40 10.38
CA GLU A 24 16.51 11.59 10.87
C GLU A 24 15.57 12.82 10.97
N GLN A 25 14.59 12.95 10.08
CA GLN A 25 13.67 14.08 10.04
C GLN A 25 12.66 14.10 11.18
N ASP A 26 12.12 12.94 11.58
CA ASP A 26 11.21 12.82 12.74
C ASP A 26 11.42 11.51 13.51
N PRO A 27 12.48 11.44 14.35
CA PRO A 27 12.86 10.21 15.04
C PRO A 27 11.77 9.66 15.97
N GLU A 28 10.97 10.51 16.61
CA GLU A 28 9.92 10.07 17.55
C GLU A 28 8.71 9.49 16.80
N PHE A 29 8.34 10.06 15.65
CA PHE A 29 7.26 9.54 14.82
C PHE A 29 7.62 8.21 14.17
N TYR A 30 8.83 8.10 13.60
CA TYR A 30 9.27 6.89 12.90
C TYR A 30 9.80 5.79 13.82
N ALA A 31 10.13 6.08 15.09
CA ALA A 31 10.48 5.06 16.08
C ALA A 31 9.34 4.05 16.37
N VAL A 32 8.09 4.41 16.06
CA VAL A 32 6.91 3.55 16.22
C VAL A 32 6.74 2.57 15.04
N TYR A 33 7.41 2.81 13.91
CA TYR A 33 7.37 1.99 12.69
C TYR A 33 8.78 1.49 12.35
N PRO A 34 9.33 0.54 13.14
CA PRO A 34 10.72 0.12 13.02
C PRO A 34 10.97 -0.64 11.71
N MET A 35 11.46 0.07 10.69
CA MET A 35 12.08 -0.56 9.51
C MET A 35 13.53 -0.87 9.84
N VAL A 36 13.79 -2.07 10.38
CA VAL A 36 15.13 -2.51 10.79
C VAL A 36 15.79 -3.32 9.68
N PHE A 37 16.77 -2.69 9.02
CA PHE A 37 17.65 -3.37 8.09
C PHE A 37 18.72 -4.08 8.92
N HIS A 38 18.61 -5.40 9.08
CA HIS A 38 19.68 -6.16 9.69
C HIS A 38 20.81 -6.38 8.68
N ASP A 39 22.00 -5.86 8.96
CA ASP A 39 23.22 -6.14 8.20
C ASP A 39 23.69 -7.60 8.33
N GLN A 40 23.12 -8.34 9.28
CA GLN A 40 23.34 -9.77 9.40
C GLN A 40 22.37 -10.52 8.48
N ILE A 41 22.91 -11.12 7.42
CA ILE A 41 22.23 -12.14 6.61
C ILE A 41 21.51 -13.09 7.57
N GLU A 42 20.18 -13.15 7.47
CA GLU A 42 19.43 -14.17 8.21
C GLU A 42 19.82 -15.53 7.60
N ASN A 43 20.84 -16.16 8.17
CA ASN A 43 21.34 -17.46 7.71
C ASN A 43 20.30 -18.56 7.93
N ASP A 44 19.29 -18.29 8.77
CA ASP A 44 18.28 -19.24 9.20
C ASP A 44 16.96 -19.10 8.42
N ILE A 45 17.08 -19.12 7.08
CA ILE A 45 15.96 -19.43 6.17
C ILE A 45 15.61 -20.94 6.18
N SER A 46 16.26 -21.74 7.05
CA SER A 46 16.01 -23.18 7.21
C SER A 46 14.54 -23.50 7.49
N ARG A 47 13.84 -22.63 8.22
CA ARG A 47 12.38 -22.71 8.45
C ARG A 47 11.54 -22.73 7.16
N PHE A 48 12.04 -22.18 6.06
CA PHE A 48 11.38 -22.25 4.74
C PHE A 48 11.84 -23.45 3.92
N MET A 49 12.99 -24.04 4.26
CA MET A 49 13.42 -25.29 3.64
C MET A 49 12.60 -26.48 4.15
N ASP A 50 12.07 -26.37 5.37
CA ASP A 50 11.11 -27.32 5.95
C ASP A 50 9.66 -27.02 5.53
N SER A 51 9.38 -25.83 4.96
CA SER A 51 8.07 -25.54 4.39
C SER A 51 7.96 -26.12 2.97
N HIS A 52 6.74 -26.43 2.53
CA HIS A 52 6.48 -26.99 1.20
C HIS A 52 6.72 -25.99 0.04
N TRP A 53 7.33 -24.82 0.30
CA TRP A 53 7.46 -23.75 -0.68
C TRP A 53 8.83 -23.74 -1.34
N ARG A 54 8.83 -23.81 -2.67
CA ARG A 54 10.01 -23.50 -3.48
C ARG A 54 9.97 -22.03 -3.86
N LEU A 55 10.63 -21.21 -3.07
CA LEU A 55 10.64 -19.75 -3.27
C LEU A 55 11.54 -19.35 -4.45
N PRO A 56 11.19 -18.30 -5.22
CA PRO A 56 12.08 -17.72 -6.22
C PRO A 56 13.39 -17.20 -5.60
N ASP A 57 14.50 -17.38 -6.30
CA ASP A 57 15.83 -16.96 -5.83
C ASP A 57 15.89 -15.47 -5.48
N GLU A 58 15.21 -14.65 -6.29
CA GLU A 58 15.05 -13.20 -6.09
C GLU A 58 14.33 -12.88 -4.77
N TYR A 59 13.27 -13.62 -4.46
CA TYR A 59 12.52 -13.42 -3.21
C TYR A 59 13.31 -13.94 -2.00
N ILE A 60 14.03 -15.07 -2.13
CA ILE A 60 14.98 -15.54 -1.11
C ILE A 60 16.07 -14.50 -0.83
N TYR A 61 16.57 -13.85 -1.89
CA TYR A 61 17.56 -12.79 -1.78
C TYR A 61 17.04 -11.61 -0.95
N PHE A 62 15.81 -11.18 -1.24
CA PHE A 62 15.09 -10.16 -0.48
C PHE A 62 14.92 -10.58 0.99
N LEU A 63 14.29 -11.74 1.26
CA LEU A 63 14.02 -12.23 2.62
C LEU A 63 15.27 -12.34 3.50
N LYS A 64 16.41 -12.74 2.92
CA LYS A 64 17.69 -12.86 3.64
C LYS A 64 18.28 -11.53 4.11
N ARG A 65 17.95 -10.45 3.41
CA ARG A 65 18.54 -9.13 3.59
C ARG A 65 17.58 -8.13 4.22
N TYR A 66 16.29 -8.45 4.20
CA TYR A 66 15.22 -7.56 4.62
C TYR A 66 14.33 -8.23 5.65
N VAL A 67 14.48 -7.76 6.90
CA VAL A 67 13.51 -7.98 7.96
C VAL A 67 12.63 -6.74 8.02
N VAL A 68 11.56 -6.75 7.23
CA VAL A 68 10.58 -5.67 7.25
C VAL A 68 9.56 -5.98 8.35
N GLU A 69 9.66 -5.31 9.50
CA GLU A 69 8.62 -5.35 10.54
C GLU A 69 7.51 -4.33 10.21
N GLY A 70 6.80 -4.55 9.09
CA GLY A 70 5.66 -3.73 8.66
C GLY A 70 6.02 -2.33 8.14
N ILE A 71 5.39 -1.92 7.03
CA ILE A 71 5.64 -0.65 6.35
C ILE A 71 4.32 0.10 6.27
N THR A 72 3.89 0.67 7.39
CA THR A 72 2.67 1.48 7.43
C THR A 72 2.93 2.85 6.82
N TRP A 73 2.85 2.94 5.49
CA TRP A 73 2.84 4.22 4.78
C TRP A 73 1.45 4.43 4.19
N ARG A 74 0.88 5.61 4.43
CA ARG A 74 -0.23 6.13 3.62
C ARG A 74 0.36 6.87 2.44
N THR A 75 0.96 6.16 1.49
CA THR A 75 1.01 6.71 0.13
C THR A 75 -0.42 6.64 -0.39
N GLY A 76 -0.91 7.58 -1.19
CA GLY A 76 -2.31 7.55 -1.67
C GLY A 76 -2.71 6.29 -2.46
N ALA A 77 -1.80 5.33 -2.64
CA ALA A 77 -2.02 4.00 -3.22
C ALA A 77 -2.29 2.89 -2.19
N TYR A 78 -1.85 3.04 -0.92
CA TYR A 78 -1.98 2.02 0.13
C TYR A 78 -2.62 2.58 1.40
N ILE A 79 -3.43 1.78 2.10
CA ILE A 79 -4.12 2.22 3.33
C ILE A 79 -3.24 1.94 4.55
N ASN A 80 -2.75 0.72 4.66
CA ASN A 80 -1.88 0.21 5.72
C ASN A 80 -1.19 -1.06 5.25
N LEU A 81 -0.16 -0.88 4.43
CA LEU A 81 0.56 -2.01 3.84
C LEU A 81 1.49 -2.67 4.86
N GLN A 82 1.51 -3.99 4.87
CA GLN A 82 2.46 -4.78 5.64
C GLN A 82 3.18 -5.73 4.68
N ILE A 83 4.49 -5.54 4.49
CA ILE A 83 5.33 -6.52 3.80
C ILE A 83 5.76 -7.59 4.80
N LEU A 84 5.67 -8.86 4.39
CA LEU A 84 6.03 -10.00 5.19
C LEU A 84 7.53 -10.27 5.04
N GLY A 85 8.29 -10.02 6.11
CA GLY A 85 9.65 -10.49 6.24
C GLY A 85 9.71 -12.00 6.48
N ALA A 86 10.92 -12.53 6.52
CA ALA A 86 11.14 -13.95 6.75
C ALA A 86 10.47 -14.43 8.07
N ARG A 87 10.49 -13.63 9.13
CA ARG A 87 9.90 -14.02 10.43
C ARG A 87 8.40 -14.16 10.40
N ASP A 88 7.75 -13.39 9.55
CA ASP A 88 6.30 -13.26 9.50
C ASP A 88 5.69 -14.05 8.36
N LEU A 89 6.47 -14.53 7.39
CA LEU A 89 5.95 -15.16 6.18
C LEU A 89 5.00 -16.34 6.46
N VAL A 90 5.35 -17.23 7.40
CA VAL A 90 4.49 -18.38 7.77
C VAL A 90 3.20 -17.91 8.42
N ARG A 91 3.31 -17.02 9.42
CA ARG A 91 2.16 -16.48 10.15
C ARG A 91 1.27 -15.60 9.25
N GLY A 92 1.85 -14.90 8.29
CA GLY A 92 1.15 -14.05 7.33
C GLY A 92 0.28 -14.83 6.33
N GLN A 93 0.35 -16.16 6.33
CA GLN A 93 -0.59 -16.99 5.58
C GLN A 93 -1.87 -17.33 6.36
N GLU A 94 -1.90 -17.02 7.67
CA GLU A 94 -3.09 -17.22 8.52
C GLU A 94 -4.25 -16.37 8.02
N GLY A 95 -5.41 -16.99 7.81
CA GLY A 95 -6.60 -16.34 7.23
C GLY A 95 -6.65 -16.36 5.71
N TYR A 96 -5.56 -16.72 5.03
CA TYR A 96 -5.48 -16.88 3.57
C TYR A 96 -5.36 -18.35 3.19
N HIS A 97 -4.14 -18.91 3.23
CA HIS A 97 -3.88 -20.31 2.90
C HIS A 97 -4.19 -21.26 4.07
N TYR A 98 -4.09 -20.77 5.31
CA TYR A 98 -4.21 -21.58 6.50
C TYR A 98 -5.17 -20.96 7.51
N ASN A 99 -6.06 -21.78 8.10
CA ASN A 99 -6.93 -21.35 9.17
C ASN A 99 -6.30 -21.72 10.53
N PRO A 100 -5.85 -20.75 11.34
CA PRO A 100 -5.21 -21.04 12.62
C PRO A 100 -6.18 -21.56 13.70
N VAL A 101 -7.49 -21.43 13.50
CA VAL A 101 -8.51 -21.89 14.45
C VAL A 101 -8.85 -23.37 14.23
N THR A 102 -9.00 -23.78 12.97
CA THR A 102 -9.30 -25.18 12.63
C THR A 102 -8.04 -26.01 12.35
N GLU A 103 -6.89 -25.36 12.22
CA GLU A 103 -5.61 -25.98 11.85
C GLU A 103 -5.63 -26.66 10.47
N GLU A 104 -6.37 -26.09 9.53
CA GLU A 104 -6.59 -26.66 8.19
C GLU A 104 -6.20 -25.69 7.07
N VAL A 105 -5.86 -26.25 5.91
CA VAL A 105 -5.68 -25.49 4.66
C VAL A 105 -7.04 -24.99 4.18
N ILE A 106 -7.12 -23.72 3.80
CA ILE A 106 -8.33 -23.12 3.25
C ILE A 106 -8.43 -23.50 1.77
N LEU A 107 -9.43 -24.32 1.43
CA LEU A 107 -9.58 -24.89 0.08
C LEU A 107 -9.90 -23.86 -1.00
N ASP A 108 -10.55 -22.75 -0.63
CA ASP A 108 -10.90 -21.66 -1.54
C ASP A 108 -9.69 -20.77 -1.89
N TRP A 109 -8.55 -20.96 -1.22
CA TRP A 109 -7.31 -20.27 -1.52
C TRP A 109 -6.47 -21.04 -2.55
N PRO A 110 -5.90 -20.38 -3.58
CA PRO A 110 -5.02 -21.05 -4.52
C PRO A 110 -3.77 -21.61 -3.83
N PRO A 111 -3.50 -22.92 -3.89
CA PRO A 111 -2.46 -23.56 -3.07
C PRO A 111 -1.02 -23.14 -3.42
N HIS A 112 -0.83 -22.53 -4.59
CA HIS A 112 0.47 -22.04 -5.06
C HIS A 112 0.69 -20.57 -4.77
N TYR A 113 -0.32 -19.85 -4.30
CA TYR A 113 -0.22 -18.42 -4.03
C TYR A 113 0.33 -18.21 -2.63
N LEU A 114 1.49 -17.57 -2.56
CA LEU A 114 2.15 -17.18 -1.33
C LEU A 114 1.92 -15.70 -1.09
N VAL A 115 1.28 -15.34 0.01
CA VAL A 115 1.13 -13.94 0.43
C VAL A 115 2.50 -13.41 0.83
N ILE A 116 2.90 -12.28 0.26
CA ILE A 116 4.16 -11.59 0.56
C ILE A 116 3.94 -10.20 1.17
N ALA A 117 2.74 -9.64 1.02
CA ALA A 117 2.30 -8.43 1.69
C ALA A 117 0.77 -8.39 1.81
N THR A 118 0.25 -7.53 2.68
CA THR A 118 -1.20 -7.31 2.87
C THR A 118 -1.50 -5.84 3.08
N ASP A 119 -2.58 -5.33 2.49
CA ASP A 119 -3.10 -3.97 2.72
C ASP A 119 -4.54 -4.09 3.24
N GLU A 120 -4.74 -3.93 4.56
CA GLU A 120 -6.05 -4.05 5.21
C GLU A 120 -6.84 -5.33 4.84
N GLY A 121 -6.13 -6.45 4.58
CA GLY A 121 -6.72 -7.73 4.21
C GLY A 121 -6.70 -8.03 2.71
N ASP A 122 -6.36 -7.06 1.86
CA ASP A 122 -6.10 -7.30 0.44
C ASP A 122 -4.68 -7.86 0.26
N PRO A 123 -4.51 -9.13 -0.18
CA PRO A 123 -3.21 -9.74 -0.26
C PRO A 123 -2.45 -9.32 -1.54
N TYR A 124 -1.13 -9.28 -1.44
CA TYR A 124 -0.19 -9.28 -2.56
C TYR A 124 0.57 -10.59 -2.55
N CYS A 125 0.51 -11.34 -3.65
CA CYS A 125 0.95 -12.72 -3.72
C CYS A 125 1.93 -12.98 -4.86
N ILE A 126 2.83 -13.93 -4.65
CA ILE A 126 3.59 -14.60 -5.72
C ILE A 126 2.93 -15.97 -5.97
N ASP A 127 2.70 -16.31 -7.24
CA ASP A 127 2.32 -17.66 -7.64
C ASP A 127 3.57 -18.53 -7.81
N LEU A 128 3.83 -19.41 -6.84
CA LEU A 128 5.00 -20.29 -6.80
C LEU A 128 4.99 -21.39 -7.87
N SER A 129 3.89 -21.56 -8.60
CA SER A 129 3.85 -22.47 -9.76
C SER A 129 4.53 -21.86 -11.00
N ARG A 130 4.79 -20.55 -10.96
CA ARG A 130 5.46 -19.80 -12.03
C ARG A 130 6.96 -19.74 -11.79
N GLU A 131 7.70 -19.47 -12.87
CA GLU A 131 9.15 -19.23 -12.82
C GLU A 131 9.50 -17.74 -12.71
N ASP A 132 8.50 -16.85 -12.74
CA ASP A 132 8.65 -15.40 -12.58
C ASP A 132 8.20 -14.92 -11.20
N THR A 133 8.37 -13.62 -10.96
CA THR A 133 8.02 -12.95 -9.69
C THR A 133 6.89 -11.95 -9.84
N ALA A 134 5.98 -12.17 -10.79
CA ALA A 134 4.80 -11.33 -10.98
C ALA A 134 3.95 -11.32 -9.69
N ILE A 135 3.42 -10.15 -9.35
CA ILE A 135 2.65 -9.95 -8.12
C ILE A 135 1.17 -9.87 -8.44
N PHE A 136 0.38 -10.69 -7.76
CA PHE A 136 -1.07 -10.74 -7.89
C PHE A 136 -1.75 -10.17 -6.65
N THR A 137 -2.90 -9.52 -6.84
CA THR A 137 -3.74 -9.02 -5.74
C THR A 137 -5.21 -9.35 -5.95
N ALA A 138 -5.97 -9.37 -4.87
CA ALA A 138 -7.41 -9.59 -4.87
C ALA A 138 -8.07 -8.74 -3.77
N TYR A 139 -9.32 -8.36 -3.98
CA TYR A 139 -10.09 -7.66 -2.95
C TYR A 139 -10.68 -8.67 -1.95
N HIS A 140 -10.41 -8.46 -0.67
CA HIS A 140 -11.03 -9.23 0.40
C HIS A 140 -12.52 -8.87 0.56
N GLY A 141 -13.27 -9.75 1.22
CA GLY A 141 -14.68 -9.50 1.55
C GLY A 141 -15.65 -9.55 0.37
N THR A 142 -15.20 -9.96 -0.81
CA THR A 142 -16.02 -10.06 -2.04
C THR A 142 -16.78 -11.40 -2.15
N GLY A 143 -16.51 -12.36 -1.27
CA GLY A 143 -17.13 -13.69 -1.24
C GLY A 143 -16.38 -14.76 -2.05
N SER A 144 -15.44 -14.36 -2.90
CA SER A 144 -14.53 -15.26 -3.64
C SER A 144 -13.25 -14.52 -4.01
N TRP A 145 -12.11 -15.21 -4.02
CA TRP A 145 -10.86 -14.61 -4.45
C TRP A 145 -10.80 -14.49 -5.98
N ASP A 146 -10.79 -13.26 -6.49
CA ASP A 146 -10.59 -12.94 -7.92
C ASP A 146 -9.27 -12.19 -8.08
N PHE A 147 -8.23 -12.91 -8.47
CA PHE A 147 -6.87 -12.38 -8.55
C PHE A 147 -6.62 -11.66 -9.87
N THR A 148 -6.01 -10.49 -9.77
CA THR A 148 -5.49 -9.72 -10.91
C THR A 148 -4.02 -9.44 -10.73
N MET A 149 -3.29 -9.24 -11.83
CA MET A 149 -1.89 -8.87 -11.77
C MET A 149 -1.77 -7.41 -11.33
N ALA A 150 -1.02 -7.16 -10.26
CA ALA A 150 -0.72 -5.84 -9.73
C ALA A 150 0.60 -5.29 -10.26
N TYR A 151 1.62 -6.15 -10.34
CA TYR A 151 2.97 -5.79 -10.80
C TYR A 151 3.59 -6.91 -11.62
N ASP A 152 4.42 -6.53 -12.60
CA ASP A 152 5.08 -7.48 -13.52
C ASP A 152 6.16 -8.33 -12.83
N ASN A 153 6.77 -7.82 -11.76
CA ASN A 153 7.82 -8.50 -11.01
C ASN A 153 7.97 -7.95 -9.57
N LEU A 154 8.77 -8.64 -8.76
CA LEU A 154 9.03 -8.28 -7.36
C LEU A 154 9.71 -6.91 -7.23
N VAL A 155 10.67 -6.58 -8.10
CA VAL A 155 11.35 -5.28 -8.09
C VAL A 155 10.35 -4.13 -8.26
N ALA A 156 9.46 -4.20 -9.24
CA ALA A 156 8.44 -3.17 -9.51
C ALA A 156 7.50 -2.99 -8.31
N PHE A 157 7.10 -4.09 -7.66
CA PHE A 157 6.31 -4.02 -6.44
C PHE A 157 7.08 -3.34 -5.31
N LEU A 158 8.31 -3.80 -5.02
CA LEU A 158 9.13 -3.22 -3.95
C LEU A 158 9.44 -1.74 -4.21
N GLN A 159 9.70 -1.33 -5.46
CA GLN A 159 9.81 0.08 -5.83
C GLN A 159 8.53 0.84 -5.46
N SER A 160 7.37 0.37 -5.89
CA SER A 160 6.10 1.07 -5.63
C SER A 160 5.79 1.26 -4.14
N VAL A 161 6.27 0.35 -3.29
CA VAL A 161 5.99 0.32 -1.85
C VAL A 161 7.03 1.08 -1.05
N LEU A 162 8.29 0.97 -1.43
CA LEU A 162 9.44 1.36 -0.62
C LEU A 162 10.07 2.66 -1.10
N VAL A 163 9.78 3.03 -2.34
CA VAL A 163 10.21 4.28 -2.96
C VAL A 163 8.95 5.13 -3.09
N PRO A 164 8.69 6.07 -2.17
CA PRO A 164 7.58 7.00 -2.38
C PRO A 164 7.75 7.68 -3.73
N SER A 165 6.62 7.96 -4.38
CA SER A 165 6.53 8.63 -5.68
C SER A 165 7.13 10.06 -5.71
N SER A 166 7.85 10.47 -4.67
CA SER A 166 8.72 11.66 -4.62
C SER A 166 10.18 11.37 -5.00
N LEU A 167 10.57 10.11 -5.28
CA LEU A 167 11.95 9.71 -5.58
C LEU A 167 12.20 9.31 -7.04
N GLU A 168 11.16 9.35 -7.88
CA GLU A 168 11.27 9.44 -9.34
C GLU A 168 10.73 10.85 -9.67
N GLU A 169 11.51 11.90 -9.96
CA GLU A 169 12.72 12.03 -10.78
C GLU A 169 13.60 13.24 -10.33
N GLU A 170 14.92 13.11 -10.56
CA GLU A 170 15.93 14.15 -10.87
C GLU A 170 16.13 15.41 -9.97
N GLN A 171 17.30 16.03 -10.09
CA GLN A 171 17.86 17.09 -9.25
C GLN A 171 17.09 18.45 -9.29
N PRO A 172 17.40 19.41 -8.37
CA PRO A 172 16.42 20.25 -7.68
C PRO A 172 15.96 21.46 -8.51
N GLU A 173 14.66 21.55 -8.75
CA GLU A 173 14.02 22.79 -9.18
C GLU A 173 12.79 23.05 -8.32
N ASP A 174 12.96 23.76 -7.20
CA ASP A 174 11.93 24.55 -6.49
C ASP A 174 10.46 24.11 -6.69
N HIS A 175 10.13 22.84 -6.41
CA HIS A 175 8.76 22.36 -6.54
C HIS A 175 8.00 22.72 -5.28
N SER A 176 7.46 23.94 -5.29
CA SER A 176 6.30 24.32 -4.50
C SER A 176 5.17 23.32 -4.78
N TYR A 177 5.07 22.27 -3.96
CA TYR A 177 3.90 21.40 -3.98
C TYR A 177 2.65 22.25 -3.71
N ASP A 178 1.70 22.18 -4.63
CA ASP A 178 0.42 22.84 -4.46
C ASP A 178 -0.49 21.94 -3.63
N TYR A 179 -0.91 22.45 -2.47
CA TYR A 179 -1.83 21.77 -1.57
C TYR A 179 -3.24 22.27 -1.81
N TYR A 180 -4.22 21.40 -1.63
CA TYR A 180 -5.63 21.72 -1.88
C TYR A 180 -6.52 21.19 -0.79
N GLU A 181 -7.56 21.96 -0.50
CA GLU A 181 -8.76 21.52 0.20
C GLU A 181 -9.90 21.39 -0.80
N MET A 182 -10.68 20.31 -0.68
CA MET A 182 -11.86 20.10 -1.50
C MET A 182 -13.08 19.96 -0.61
N TYR A 183 -14.14 20.66 -1.01
CA TYR A 183 -15.39 20.71 -0.28
C TYR A 183 -16.55 20.23 -1.14
N ILE A 184 -17.44 19.42 -0.59
CA ILE A 184 -18.78 19.24 -1.16
C ILE A 184 -19.61 20.46 -0.79
N THR A 185 -20.28 21.05 -1.78
CA THR A 185 -21.07 22.28 -1.61
C THR A 185 -22.58 22.05 -1.71
N GLY A 186 -23.01 20.82 -2.03
CA GLY A 186 -24.42 20.43 -2.10
C GLY A 186 -24.63 19.11 -2.82
N ASP A 187 -25.90 18.79 -3.09
CA ASP A 187 -26.33 17.51 -3.66
C ASP A 187 -25.70 17.17 -5.03
N GLY A 188 -25.34 18.19 -5.82
CA GLY A 188 -24.93 18.02 -7.22
C GLY A 188 -26.12 17.65 -8.13
N LYS A 189 -25.83 17.09 -9.32
CA LYS A 189 -26.87 16.59 -10.23
C LYS A 189 -27.41 15.21 -9.83
N ASP A 190 -26.58 14.40 -9.16
CA ASP A 190 -26.91 13.04 -8.74
C ASP A 190 -26.64 12.88 -7.23
N LYS A 191 -27.67 13.22 -6.43
CA LYS A 191 -27.60 13.18 -4.96
C LYS A 191 -27.20 11.82 -4.42
N LEU A 192 -27.67 10.73 -5.03
CA LEU A 192 -27.40 9.38 -4.55
C LEU A 192 -25.92 9.05 -4.71
N LYS A 193 -25.31 9.37 -5.85
CA LYS A 193 -23.87 9.15 -6.07
C LYS A 193 -23.02 10.00 -5.15
N THR A 194 -23.42 11.24 -4.87
CA THR A 194 -22.74 12.09 -3.89
C THR A 194 -22.77 11.45 -2.50
N ILE A 195 -23.91 10.93 -2.05
CA ILE A 195 -24.03 10.21 -0.76
C ILE A 195 -23.17 8.94 -0.74
N LEU A 196 -23.15 8.15 -1.81
CA LEU A 196 -22.32 6.95 -1.90
C LEU A 196 -20.82 7.27 -1.85
N LEU A 197 -20.40 8.37 -2.47
CA LEU A 197 -19.02 8.85 -2.38
C LEU A 197 -18.67 9.26 -0.95
N LEU A 198 -19.54 10.03 -0.28
CA LEU A 198 -19.34 10.40 1.13
C LEU A 198 -19.26 9.18 2.05
N LYS A 199 -20.10 8.17 1.81
CA LYS A 199 -20.04 6.89 2.51
C LYS A 199 -18.66 6.23 2.40
N LYS A 200 -18.06 6.27 1.21
CA LYS A 200 -16.72 5.72 0.94
C LYS A 200 -15.63 6.56 1.59
N ILE A 201 -15.69 7.89 1.49
CA ILE A 201 -14.65 8.80 2.02
C ILE A 201 -14.59 8.75 3.55
N PHE A 202 -15.74 8.75 4.21
CA PHE A 202 -15.84 8.79 5.68
C PHE A 202 -16.04 7.42 6.33
N SER A 203 -16.02 6.35 5.54
CA SER A 203 -16.27 4.96 5.99
C SER A 203 -17.49 4.84 6.91
N CYS A 204 -18.59 5.51 6.55
CA CYS A 204 -19.79 5.64 7.36
C CYS A 204 -20.99 4.89 6.76
N ASP A 205 -22.15 4.90 7.42
CA ASP A 205 -23.38 4.36 6.85
C ASP A 205 -24.13 5.38 5.97
N TYR A 206 -25.18 4.95 5.27
CA TYR A 206 -25.97 5.81 4.39
C TYR A 206 -26.64 6.99 5.14
N THR A 207 -27.13 6.73 6.35
CA THR A 207 -27.81 7.75 7.17
C THR A 207 -26.82 8.82 7.59
N GLN A 208 -25.63 8.42 8.03
CA GLN A 208 -24.53 9.30 8.38
C GLN A 208 -24.03 10.11 7.18
N ALA A 209 -23.81 9.47 6.03
CA ALA A 209 -23.42 10.15 4.80
C ALA A 209 -24.46 11.20 4.34
N ARG A 210 -25.76 10.93 4.54
CA ARG A 210 -26.82 11.89 4.25
C ARG A 210 -26.78 13.09 5.20
N ILE A 211 -26.53 12.88 6.48
CA ILE A 211 -26.38 13.97 7.47
C ILE A 211 -25.16 14.82 7.13
N LEU A 212 -24.03 14.20 6.74
CA LEU A 212 -22.83 14.92 6.31
C LEU A 212 -23.10 15.81 5.09
N LEU A 213 -23.89 15.34 4.12
CA LEU A 213 -24.28 16.14 2.95
C LEU A 213 -25.16 17.35 3.30
N GLU A 214 -25.87 17.33 4.42
CA GLU A 214 -26.63 18.50 4.92
C GLU A 214 -25.72 19.55 5.59
N GLN A 215 -24.47 19.18 5.93
CA GLN A 215 -23.48 20.03 6.59
C GLN A 215 -22.51 20.69 5.59
N THR A 216 -23.01 21.09 4.43
CA THR A 216 -22.20 21.75 3.40
C THR A 216 -21.90 23.22 3.74
N PRO A 217 -20.70 23.75 3.44
CA PRO A 217 -19.60 23.07 2.75
C PRO A 217 -18.85 22.07 3.64
N LEU A 218 -18.71 20.84 3.17
CA LEU A 218 -18.08 19.74 3.91
C LEU A 218 -16.70 19.45 3.33
N LEU A 219 -15.63 19.56 4.13
CA LEU A 219 -14.28 19.20 3.73
C LEU A 219 -14.19 17.68 3.52
N ILE A 220 -13.85 17.25 2.31
CA ILE A 220 -13.73 15.83 1.95
C ILE A 220 -12.32 15.40 1.60
N PHE A 221 -11.42 16.35 1.37
CA PHE A 221 -10.03 16.08 1.04
C PHE A 221 -9.15 17.26 1.39
N ARG A 222 -7.97 16.95 1.93
CA ARG A 222 -6.87 17.87 2.11
C ARG A 222 -5.58 17.13 1.74
N GLY A 223 -4.82 17.64 0.78
CA GLY A 223 -3.64 16.93 0.27
C GLY A 223 -2.99 17.61 -0.92
N ALA A 224 -1.96 16.98 -1.48
CA ALA A 224 -1.26 17.46 -2.67
C ALA A 224 -2.16 17.43 -3.93
N GLU A 225 -1.79 18.24 -4.93
CA GLU A 225 -2.49 18.39 -6.21
C GLU A 225 -2.87 17.06 -6.87
N THR A 226 -1.99 16.07 -6.87
CA THR A 226 -2.21 14.77 -7.51
C THR A 226 -3.42 14.03 -6.91
N GLY A 227 -3.60 14.05 -5.60
CA GLY A 227 -4.77 13.49 -4.92
C GLY A 227 -6.04 14.32 -5.19
N ALA A 228 -5.89 15.65 -5.22
CA ALA A 228 -6.99 16.55 -5.53
C ALA A 228 -7.53 16.33 -6.95
N LEU A 229 -6.65 16.16 -7.95
CA LEU A 229 -7.02 15.90 -9.35
C LEU A 229 -7.75 14.56 -9.51
N LYS A 230 -7.27 13.50 -8.84
CA LYS A 230 -7.94 12.18 -8.85
C LYS A 230 -9.34 12.27 -8.28
N LEU A 231 -9.50 12.89 -7.11
CA LEU A 231 -10.81 13.07 -6.49
C LEU A 231 -11.71 14.00 -7.31
N GLU A 232 -11.14 15.03 -7.93
CA GLU A 232 -11.88 15.94 -8.81
C GLU A 232 -12.47 15.21 -10.02
N GLN A 233 -11.72 14.30 -10.65
CA GLN A 233 -12.23 13.48 -11.74
C GLN A 233 -13.44 12.64 -11.31
N VAL A 234 -13.39 12.05 -10.11
CA VAL A 234 -14.53 11.32 -9.53
C VAL A 234 -15.73 12.25 -9.33
N LEU A 235 -15.52 13.43 -8.73
CA LEU A 235 -16.56 14.43 -8.48
C LEU A 235 -17.21 14.94 -9.78
N LYS A 236 -16.40 15.20 -10.81
CA LYS A 236 -16.87 15.54 -12.18
C LYS A 236 -17.67 14.40 -12.78
N GLY A 237 -17.17 13.16 -12.69
CA GLY A 237 -17.81 11.96 -13.22
C GLY A 237 -19.18 11.68 -12.61
N ILE A 238 -19.37 11.99 -11.33
CA ILE A 238 -20.68 11.89 -10.66
C ILE A 238 -21.49 13.20 -10.71
N SER A 239 -20.94 14.27 -11.31
CA SER A 239 -21.55 15.60 -11.34
C SER A 239 -21.93 16.14 -9.96
N ALA A 240 -21.06 15.94 -8.96
CA ALA A 240 -21.22 16.48 -7.61
C ALA A 240 -21.07 18.02 -7.61
N GLY A 241 -21.72 18.69 -6.66
CA GLY A 241 -21.43 20.09 -6.35
C GLY A 241 -20.21 20.17 -5.44
N TYR A 242 -19.12 20.76 -5.91
CA TYR A 242 -17.88 20.86 -5.13
C TYR A 242 -17.15 22.18 -5.36
N GLN A 243 -16.25 22.52 -4.43
CA GLN A 243 -15.31 23.62 -4.53
C GLN A 243 -13.90 23.12 -4.22
N ILE A 244 -12.91 23.67 -4.91
CA ILE A 244 -11.49 23.43 -4.67
C ILE A 244 -10.86 24.73 -4.20
N LYS A 245 -10.02 24.66 -3.17
CA LYS A 245 -9.23 25.78 -2.65
C LYS A 245 -7.77 25.36 -2.61
N LYS A 246 -6.90 26.08 -3.33
CA LYS A 246 -5.44 25.96 -3.15
C LYS A 246 -5.05 26.55 -1.80
N ILE A 247 -4.22 25.84 -1.05
CA ILE A 247 -3.73 26.20 0.28
C ILE A 247 -2.21 26.12 0.34
N SER A 248 -1.61 26.87 1.26
CA SER A 248 -0.16 26.80 1.51
C SER A 248 0.22 25.55 2.31
N LEU A 249 1.51 25.18 2.29
CA LEU A 249 2.05 24.14 3.15
C LEU A 249 1.74 24.39 4.64
N ALA A 250 1.85 25.64 5.09
CA ALA A 250 1.55 26.01 6.48
C ALA A 250 0.06 25.89 6.85
N GLU A 251 -0.86 25.99 5.89
CA GLU A 251 -2.28 25.71 6.09
C GLU A 251 -2.59 24.21 6.03
N PHE A 252 -1.84 23.46 5.20
CA PHE A 252 -1.97 22.00 5.09
C PHE A 252 -1.62 21.31 6.41
N LEU A 253 -0.55 21.76 7.07
CA LEU A 253 0.01 21.19 8.30
C LEU A 253 -0.75 21.57 9.59
N LYS A 254 -1.81 22.37 9.52
CA LYS A 254 -2.63 22.81 10.68
C LYS A 254 -3.90 21.99 10.84
#